data_AF-A0A0F9FKT4-F1
#
_entry.id   AF-A0A0F9FKT4-F1
#
_cell.length_a   1.000
_cell.length_b   1.000
_cell.length_c   1.000
_cell.angle_alpha   90.00
_cell.angle_beta   90.00
_cell.angle_gamma   90.00
#
_symmetry.space_group_name_H-M   'P 1'
#
loop_
_entity.id
_entity.type
_entity.pdbx_description
1 polymer ?
#
loop_
_entity_poly.entity_id
_entity_poly.type
_entity_poly.pdbx_seq_one_letter_code
_entity_poly.pdbx_strand_id
1 'polypeptide(L)'
;MVVLSDREERARVKSRIGSLILEFCHFKFGTFADAEFYMEELRGYVERRVRGTMAPDSPGRILRQLRQQRQLNYRVISRSKSLYRVVPVERPAEQAELFYEKAS
;
A
#
# COMPACT_ATOMS: atom_id res chain seq x y z
N MET A 1 20.56 23.29 -5.10
CA MET A 1 19.15 23.16 -4.68
C MET A 1 18.38 22.60 -5.85
N VAL A 2 18.04 21.30 -5.83
CA VAL A 2 17.35 20.66 -6.98
C VAL A 2 15.86 20.95 -6.84
N VAL A 3 15.34 21.85 -7.67
CA VAL A 3 13.90 22.12 -7.76
C VAL A 3 13.30 20.95 -8.54
N LEU A 4 12.66 20.02 -7.83
CA LEU A 4 11.92 18.93 -8.46
C LEU A 4 10.68 19.53 -9.14
N SER A 5 10.41 19.11 -10.36
CA SER A 5 9.18 19.47 -11.05
C SER A 5 7.96 18.93 -10.28
N ASP A 6 6.82 19.61 -10.36
CA ASP A 6 5.56 19.19 -9.70
C ASP A 6 5.20 17.72 -10.02
N ARG A 7 5.55 17.24 -11.22
CA ARG A 7 5.39 15.83 -11.62
C ARG A 7 6.28 14.87 -10.83
N GLU A 8 7.55 15.22 -10.62
CA GLU A 8 8.51 14.41 -9.87
C GLU A 8 8.15 14.39 -8.38
N GLU A 9 7.71 15.51 -7.83
CA GLU A 9 7.25 15.59 -6.44
C GLU A 9 6.01 14.70 -6.23
N ARG A 10 5.02 14.79 -7.13
CA ARG A 10 3.85 13.90 -7.10
C ARG A 10 4.21 12.43 -7.24
N ALA A 11 5.19 12.09 -8.09
CA ALA A 11 5.66 10.72 -8.25
C ALA A 11 6.33 10.20 -6.96
N ARG A 12 7.18 11.01 -6.32
CA ARG A 12 7.81 10.68 -5.04
C ARG A 12 6.78 10.49 -3.93
N VAL A 13 5.82 11.41 -3.80
CA VAL A 13 4.76 11.32 -2.79
C VAL A 13 3.93 10.04 -2.99
N LYS A 14 3.54 9.72 -4.24
CA LYS A 14 2.84 8.46 -4.54
C LYS A 14 3.67 7.23 -4.15
N SER A 15 4.95 7.20 -4.52
CA SER A 15 5.84 6.10 -4.15
C SER A 15 5.96 5.96 -2.63
N ARG A 16 6.11 7.08 -1.91
CA ARG A 16 6.20 7.09 -0.45
C ARG A 16 4.92 6.58 0.21
N ILE A 17 3.76 7.05 -0.22
CA ILE A 17 2.47 6.58 0.30
C ILE A 17 2.31 5.07 0.02
N GLY A 18 2.69 4.61 -1.18
CA GLY A 18 2.67 3.19 -1.51
C GLY A 18 3.51 2.35 -0.55
N SER A 19 4.76 2.76 -0.28
CA SER A 19 5.63 2.10 0.69
C SER A 19 5.04 2.10 2.10
N LEU A 20 4.41 3.20 2.54
CA LEU A 20 3.77 3.30 3.85
C LEU A 20 2.55 2.40 3.99
N ILE A 21 1.76 2.23 2.93
CA ILE A 21 0.62 1.31 2.90
C ILE A 21 1.12 -0.14 3.03
N LEU A 22 2.17 -0.50 2.28
CA LEU A 22 2.79 -1.81 2.38
C LEU A 22 3.40 -2.03 3.77
N GLU A 23 4.07 -1.03 4.34
CA GLU A 23 4.59 -1.07 5.71
C GLU A 23 3.47 -1.24 6.73
N PHE A 24 2.36 -0.51 6.61
CA PHE A 24 1.20 -0.67 7.49
C PHE A 24 0.67 -2.11 7.45
N CYS A 25 0.54 -2.68 6.26
CA CYS A 25 0.11 -4.07 6.09
C CYS A 25 1.17 -5.08 6.58
N HIS A 26 2.46 -4.81 6.40
CA HIS A 26 3.52 -5.73 6.83
C HIS A 26 3.73 -5.69 8.36
N PHE A 27 3.79 -4.49 8.94
CA PHE A 27 4.01 -4.24 10.36
C PHE A 27 2.88 -4.78 11.23
N LYS A 28 1.63 -4.72 10.77
CA LYS A 28 0.51 -5.31 11.53
C LYS A 28 0.45 -6.84 11.44
N PHE A 29 1.01 -7.48 10.40
CA PHE A 29 0.54 -8.83 10.04
C PHE A 29 1.60 -9.88 9.73
N GLY A 30 2.91 -9.61 9.87
CA GLY A 30 3.98 -10.62 9.85
C GLY A 30 3.80 -11.74 8.80
N THR A 31 3.15 -12.83 9.21
CA THR A 31 2.64 -13.94 8.38
C THR A 31 1.15 -13.78 8.06
N PHE A 32 0.86 -13.35 6.83
CA PHE A 32 -0.46 -13.18 6.22
C PHE A 32 -1.54 -14.21 6.61
N ALA A 33 -2.56 -13.81 7.37
CA ALA A 33 -3.96 -14.22 7.18
C ALA A 33 -4.92 -13.35 8.03
N ASP A 34 -6.00 -12.83 7.43
CA ASP A 34 -7.19 -12.30 8.10
C ASP A 34 -7.11 -10.99 8.91
N ALA A 35 -6.04 -10.29 8.68
CA ALA A 35 -5.79 -8.90 8.98
C ALA A 35 -6.91 -7.89 8.60
N GLU A 36 -7.74 -7.46 9.55
CA GLU A 36 -8.71 -6.39 9.32
C GLU A 36 -8.19 -4.98 9.66
N PHE A 37 -8.59 -4.00 8.87
CA PHE A 37 -8.31 -2.58 9.12
C PHE A 37 -9.44 -1.69 8.59
N TYR A 38 -9.63 -0.56 9.25
CA TYR A 38 -10.49 0.51 8.79
C TYR A 38 -9.72 1.45 7.86
N MET A 39 -10.35 1.95 6.80
CA MET A 39 -9.72 2.92 5.89
C MET A 39 -9.21 4.17 6.62
N GLU A 40 -9.88 4.58 7.69
CA GLU A 40 -9.48 5.72 8.51
C GLU A 40 -8.17 5.46 9.26
N GLU A 41 -7.95 4.24 9.77
CA GLU A 41 -6.67 3.86 10.39
C GLU A 41 -5.52 3.97 9.38
N LEU A 42 -5.75 3.48 8.15
CA LEU A 42 -4.77 3.57 7.07
C LEU A 42 -4.47 5.02 6.73
N ARG A 43 -5.51 5.86 6.56
CA ARG A 43 -5.33 7.29 6.28
C ARG A 43 -4.51 7.95 7.40
N GLY A 44 -4.89 7.76 8.66
CA GLY A 44 -4.19 8.35 9.79
C GLY A 44 -2.75 7.86 9.93
N TYR A 45 -2.47 6.59 9.61
CA TYR A 45 -1.11 6.06 9.59
C TYR A 45 -0.23 6.75 8.54
N VAL A 46 -0.75 6.95 7.33
CA VAL A 46 -0.06 7.61 6.23
C VAL A 46 0.11 9.11 6.51
N GLU A 47 -0.95 9.79 6.95
CA GLU A 47 -0.96 11.23 7.23
C GLU A 47 0.06 11.60 8.30
N ARG A 48 0.18 10.80 9.38
CA ARG A 48 1.20 11.03 10.43
C ARG A 48 2.64 10.90 9.93
N ARG A 49 2.88 10.23 8.80
CA ARG A 49 4.23 9.95 8.27
C ARG A 49 4.59 10.76 7.04
N VAL A 50 3.60 11.24 6.29
CA VAL A 50 3.81 12.14 5.16
C VAL A 50 3.89 13.58 5.69
N ARG A 51 5.07 14.19 5.61
CA ARG A 51 5.22 15.63 5.88
C ARG A 51 4.65 16.41 4.69
N GLY A 52 3.40 16.88 4.79
CA GLY A 52 2.77 17.75 3.78
C GLY A 52 1.27 17.53 3.61
N THR A 53 0.64 18.36 2.78
CA THR A 53 -0.79 18.26 2.46
C THR A 53 -1.05 17.08 1.52
N MET A 54 -1.57 15.98 2.07
CA MET A 54 -2.03 14.84 1.29
C MET A 54 -3.50 15.03 0.93
N ALA A 55 -3.87 14.82 -0.33
CA ALA A 55 -5.29 14.83 -0.69
C ALA A 55 -6.02 13.68 0.04
N PRO A 56 -7.22 13.90 0.60
CA PRO A 56 -7.91 12.95 1.46
C PRO A 56 -8.10 11.55 0.83
N ASP A 57 -8.32 11.48 -0.48
CA ASP A 57 -8.58 10.23 -1.21
C ASP A 57 -7.30 9.52 -1.72
N SER A 58 -6.12 10.10 -1.49
CA SER A 58 -4.85 9.54 -2.00
C SER A 58 -4.56 8.12 -1.49
N PRO A 59 -4.73 7.80 -0.19
CA PRO A 59 -4.46 6.44 0.30
C PRO A 59 -5.37 5.40 -0.35
N GLY A 60 -6.66 5.71 -0.52
CA GLY A 60 -7.62 4.80 -1.16
C GLY A 60 -7.29 4.54 -2.63
N ARG A 61 -6.87 5.57 -3.38
CA ARG A 61 -6.42 5.42 -4.78
C ARG A 61 -5.16 4.58 -4.88
N ILE A 62 -4.16 4.86 -4.04
CA ILE A 62 -2.88 4.15 -4.07
C ILE A 62 -3.08 2.70 -3.61
N LEU A 63 -3.93 2.44 -2.62
CA LEU A 63 -4.32 1.08 -2.22
C LEU A 63 -4.90 0.27 -3.39
N ARG A 64 -5.81 0.87 -4.16
CA ARG A 64 -6.37 0.24 -5.38
C ARG A 64 -5.29 0.01 -6.44
N GLN A 65 -4.39 0.96 -6.63
CA GLN A 65 -3.26 0.84 -7.56
C GLN A 65 -2.33 -0.32 -7.16
N LEU A 66 -1.97 -0.43 -5.89
CA LEU A 66 -1.15 -1.54 -5.37
C LEU A 66 -1.82 -2.90 -5.61
N ARG A 67 -3.15 -2.97 -5.48
CA ARG A 67 -3.92 -4.17 -5.82
C ARG A 67 -3.88 -4.51 -7.30
N GLN A 68 -4.05 -3.52 -8.17
CA GLN A 68 -3.94 -3.71 -9.63
C GLN A 68 -2.55 -4.17 -10.04
N GLN A 69 -1.51 -3.69 -9.35
CA GLN A 69 -0.11 -4.08 -9.54
C GLN A 69 0.25 -5.41 -8.87
N ARG A 70 -0.71 -6.11 -8.25
CA ARG A 70 -0.50 -7.36 -7.50
C ARG A 70 0.55 -7.25 -6.40
N GLN A 71 0.76 -6.07 -5.83
CA GLN A 71 1.67 -5.87 -4.69
C GLN A 71 0.96 -6.09 -3.35
N LEU A 72 -0.36 -5.98 -3.35
CA LEU A 72 -1.23 -6.20 -2.19
C LEU A 72 -2.54 -6.83 -2.68
N ASN A 73 -3.21 -7.62 -1.86
CA ASN A 73 -4.59 -8.03 -2.13
C ASN A 73 -5.46 -7.79 -0.89
N TYR A 74 -6.72 -7.45 -1.11
CA TYR A 74 -7.66 -7.18 -0.01
C TYR A 74 -9.11 -7.46 -0.41
N ARG A 75 -9.94 -7.75 0.59
CA ARG A 75 -11.40 -7.85 0.49
C ARG A 75 -12.06 -6.72 1.27
N VAL A 76 -13.20 -6.24 0.77
CA VAL A 76 -14.03 -5.29 1.51
C VAL A 76 -15.04 -6.10 2.32
N ILE A 77 -14.93 -6.05 3.64
CA ILE A 77 -15.81 -6.79 4.56
C ILE A 77 -17.10 -6.00 4.79
N SER A 78 -16.99 -4.68 4.96
CA SER A 78 -18.14 -3.79 5.10
C SER A 78 -17.87 -2.45 4.45
N ARG A 79 -18.68 -2.09 3.46
CA ARG A 79 -18.58 -0.79 2.76
C ARG A 79 -19.01 0.37 3.65
N SER A 80 -20.09 0.21 4.42
CA SER A 80 -20.60 1.26 5.32
C SER A 80 -19.61 1.58 6.44
N LYS A 81 -18.89 0.57 6.94
CA LYS A 81 -17.86 0.74 7.97
C LYS A 81 -16.48 1.04 7.38
N SER A 82 -16.32 1.04 6.06
CA SER A 82 -15.00 1.10 5.41
C SER A 82 -14.01 0.09 6.01
N LEU A 83 -14.48 -1.15 6.22
CA LEU A 83 -13.73 -2.26 6.80
C LEU A 83 -13.16 -3.14 5.69
N TYR A 84 -11.84 -3.32 5.75
CA TYR A 84 -11.05 -4.05 4.77
C TYR A 84 -10.31 -5.18 5.45
N ARG A 85 -10.08 -6.25 4.70
CA ARG A 85 -9.26 -7.38 5.14
C ARG A 85 -8.15 -7.62 4.13
N VAL A 86 -6.90 -7.61 4.58
CA VAL A 86 -5.76 -8.00 3.74
C VAL A 86 -5.81 -9.50 3.50
N VAL A 87 -5.60 -9.93 2.26
CA VAL A 87 -5.52 -11.34 1.90
C VAL A 87 -4.21 -11.61 1.17
N PRO A 88 -3.72 -12.86 1.16
CA PRO A 88 -2.51 -13.21 0.43
C PRO A 88 -2.57 -12.75 -1.03
N VAL A 89 -1.44 -12.24 -1.52
CA VAL A 89 -1.24 -12.05 -2.94
C VAL A 89 -0.90 -13.42 -3.52
N GLU A 90 -1.80 -13.99 -4.32
CA GLU A 90 -1.49 -15.14 -5.16
C GLU A 90 -0.46 -14.69 -6.21
N ARG A 91 0.83 -14.91 -5.92
CA ARG A 91 1.88 -14.79 -6.92
C ARG A 91 1.82 -16.05 -7.80
N PRO A 92 1.63 -15.93 -9.12
CA PRO A 92 1.82 -17.05 -10.02
C PRO A 92 3.22 -17.62 -9.82
N ALA A 93 3.36 -18.95 -9.79
CA ALA A 93 4.61 -19.65 -9.51
C ALA A 93 5.79 -19.19 -10.38
N GLU A 94 5.52 -18.73 -11.61
CA GLU A 94 6.51 -18.18 -12.55
C GLU A 94 7.30 -16.98 -12.01
N GLN A 95 6.77 -16.22 -11.05
CA GLN A 95 7.50 -15.11 -10.43
C GLN A 95 8.33 -15.52 -9.21
N ALA A 96 8.17 -16.73 -8.67
CA ALA A 96 8.97 -17.19 -7.54
C ALA A 96 10.44 -17.45 -7.94
N GLU A 97 10.66 -17.94 -9.16
CA GLU A 97 11.98 -18.28 -9.68
C GLU A 97 12.85 -17.02 -9.93
N LEU A 98 12.26 -15.93 -10.43
CA LEU A 98 12.95 -14.67 -10.69
C LEU A 98 13.49 -13.96 -9.43
N PHE A 99 12.92 -14.22 -8.25
CA PHE A 99 13.43 -13.69 -6.98
C PHE A 99 14.44 -14.63 -6.31
N TYR A 100 14.45 -15.91 -6.66
CA TYR A 100 15.43 -16.88 -6.15
C TYR A 100 16.81 -16.65 -6.80
N GLU A 101 16.83 -16.32 -8.10
CA GLU A 101 18.08 -16.07 -8.84
C GLU A 101 18.82 -14.78 -8.43
N LYS A 102 18.13 -13.81 -7.81
CA LYS A 102 18.74 -12.55 -7.34
C LYS A 102 19.28 -12.61 -5.90
N ALA A 103 19.13 -13.75 -5.23
CA ALA A 103 19.62 -13.97 -3.86
C ALA A 103 20.76 -15.00 -3.78
N SER A 104 21.26 -15.47 -4.93
CA SER A 104 22.41 -16.39 -5.02
C SER A 104 23.64 -15.74 -5.63
#